data_AF-A0A7L1G7J5-F1
#
_entry.id   AF-A0A7L1G7J5-F1
#
_cell.length_a   1.000
_cell.length_b   1.000
_cell.length_c   1.000
_cell.angle_alpha   90.00
_cell.angle_beta   90.00
_cell.angle_gamma   90.00
#
_symmetry.space_group_name_H-M   'P 1'
#
loop_
_entity.id
_entity.type
_entity.pdbx_description
1 polymer ?
#
loop_
_entity_poly.entity_id
_entity_poly.type
_entity_poly.pdbx_seq_one_letter_code
_entity_poly.pdbx_strand_id
1 'polypeptide(L)'
;QPKLRKTQSGKQEKKAIHPYSRKAAQLAREAHKQEKKENDDIIVNVNFILVGEKLQWFQSHLDPNKIEYTKKEAGELIENYMCRFNTELEQIELQNSIKGRQGRQHCSRETVIKQTIERERQLYEGYGMEIPDIMNRKHLKFFREWDGDLRKLPNIKMKKLSARDAACDPSEVADLEAEEELNKVEEVA
;
A
#
# COMPACT_ATOMS: atom_id res chain seq x y z
N GLN A 1 38.61 0.50 59.82
CA GLN A 1 38.93 1.32 58.64
C GLN A 1 38.26 0.71 57.40
N PRO A 2 37.49 1.45 56.59
CA PRO A 2 36.88 0.89 55.39
C PRO A 2 37.90 0.85 54.25
N LYS A 3 37.90 -0.24 53.48
CA LYS A 3 38.81 -0.45 52.35
C LYS A 3 38.42 0.50 51.21
N LEU A 4 39.39 1.30 50.75
CA LEU A 4 39.25 2.21 49.61
C LEU A 4 38.79 1.47 48.34
N ARG A 5 37.70 1.95 47.74
CA ARG A 5 37.26 1.51 46.40
C ARG A 5 38.25 2.02 45.38
N LYS A 6 38.84 1.11 44.59
CA LYS A 6 39.77 1.45 43.50
C LYS A 6 39.08 2.42 42.52
N THR A 7 39.74 3.55 42.28
CA THR A 7 39.39 4.57 41.30
C THR A 7 39.27 3.94 39.92
N GLN A 8 38.15 4.20 39.25
CA GLN A 8 37.92 3.80 37.86
C GLN A 8 39.05 4.34 36.99
N SER A 9 39.87 3.44 36.46
CA SER A 9 40.90 3.76 35.49
C SER A 9 40.25 4.42 34.27
N GLY A 10 40.80 5.57 33.89
CA GLY A 10 40.36 6.40 32.78
C GLY A 10 40.24 5.67 31.45
N LYS A 11 39.61 6.35 30.48
CA LYS A 11 39.42 5.96 29.08
C LYS A 11 40.66 5.21 28.54
N GLN A 12 40.67 3.89 28.69
CA GLN A 12 41.62 3.05 27.99
C GLN A 12 41.15 3.03 26.53
N GLU A 13 42.05 3.36 25.61
CA GLU A 13 41.86 3.17 24.18
C GLU A 13 41.25 1.77 23.94
N LYS A 14 40.28 1.68 23.02
CA LYS A 14 39.52 0.45 22.79
C LYS A 14 40.48 -0.67 22.34
N LYS A 15 40.98 -1.44 23.30
CA LYS A 15 41.84 -2.61 23.06
C LYS A 15 41.13 -3.58 22.12
N ALA A 16 41.89 -4.21 21.23
CA ALA A 16 41.40 -5.28 20.37
C ALA A 16 40.68 -6.33 21.24
N ILE A 17 39.41 -6.57 20.95
CA ILE A 17 38.57 -7.49 21.71
C ILE A 17 38.67 -8.86 21.04
N HIS A 18 38.98 -9.90 21.80
CA HIS A 18 38.98 -11.26 21.29
C HIS A 18 37.56 -11.67 20.85
N PRO A 19 37.38 -12.35 19.70
CA PRO A 19 36.06 -12.66 19.13
C PRO A 19 35.14 -13.45 20.08
N TYR A 20 35.70 -14.37 20.88
CA TYR A 20 34.93 -15.16 21.87
C TYR A 20 34.81 -14.50 23.25
N SER A 21 35.17 -13.23 23.40
CA SER A 21 35.05 -12.51 24.68
C SER A 21 33.59 -12.12 24.99
N ARG A 22 33.24 -12.03 26.28
CA ARG A 22 31.93 -11.51 26.72
C ARG A 22 31.62 -10.13 26.14
N LYS A 23 32.65 -9.28 25.99
CA LYS A 23 32.51 -7.93 25.42
C LYS A 23 32.21 -7.98 23.91
N ALA A 24 32.82 -8.92 23.17
CA ALA A 24 32.49 -9.13 21.76
C ALA A 24 31.07 -9.66 21.59
N ALA A 25 30.64 -10.60 22.44
CA ALA A 25 29.27 -11.12 22.44
C ALA A 25 28.23 -10.02 22.76
N GLN A 26 28.54 -9.07 23.65
CA GLN A 26 27.68 -7.91 23.93
C GLN A 26 27.56 -7.00 22.70
N LEU A 27 28.69 -6.64 22.07
CA LEU A 27 28.68 -5.81 20.86
C LEU A 27 27.92 -6.48 19.71
N ALA A 28 28.08 -7.79 19.52
CA ALA A 28 27.34 -8.53 18.50
C ALA A 28 25.82 -8.50 18.76
N ARG A 29 25.38 -8.63 20.02
CA ARG A 29 23.96 -8.53 20.39
C ARG A 29 23.41 -7.12 20.14
N GLU A 30 24.18 -6.09 20.49
CA GLU A 30 23.81 -4.69 20.23
C GLU A 30 23.71 -4.41 18.73
N ALA A 31 24.67 -4.90 17.93
CA ALA A 31 24.66 -4.79 16.48
C ALA A 31 23.43 -5.45 15.87
N HIS A 32 23.12 -6.70 16.23
CA HIS A 32 21.91 -7.37 15.73
C HIS A 32 20.61 -6.68 16.15
N LYS A 33 20.56 -6.13 17.36
CA LYS A 33 19.40 -5.35 17.81
C LYS A 33 19.22 -4.09 16.95
N GLN A 34 20.32 -3.42 16.63
CA GLN A 34 20.30 -2.22 15.80
C GLN A 34 19.92 -2.54 14.36
N GLU A 35 20.51 -3.59 13.78
CA GLU A 35 20.17 -4.10 12.45
C GLU A 35 18.68 -4.45 12.34
N LYS A 36 18.12 -5.14 13.33
CA LYS A 36 16.69 -5.44 13.36
C LYS A 36 15.85 -4.16 13.35
N LYS A 37 16.21 -3.18 14.20
CA LYS A 37 15.49 -1.91 14.27
C LYS A 37 15.56 -1.16 12.93
N GLU A 38 16.73 -1.11 12.31
CA GLU A 38 16.91 -0.48 11.00
C GLU A 38 16.09 -1.19 9.92
N ASN A 39 16.05 -2.53 9.94
CA ASN A 39 15.22 -3.29 9.02
C ASN A 39 13.72 -3.01 9.22
N ASP A 40 13.26 -2.93 10.47
CA ASP A 40 11.88 -2.58 10.78
C ASP A 40 11.55 -1.15 10.30
N ASP A 41 12.45 -0.19 10.52
CA ASP A 41 12.32 1.20 10.06
C ASP A 41 12.28 1.28 8.51
N ILE A 42 13.11 0.47 7.83
CA ILE A 42 13.12 0.36 6.36
C ILE A 42 11.80 -0.20 5.85
N ILE A 43 11.28 -1.28 6.44
CA ILE A 43 10.01 -1.90 6.02
C ILE A 43 8.86 -0.89 6.14
N VAL A 44 8.79 -0.17 7.26
CA VAL A 44 7.79 0.87 7.45
C VAL A 44 7.94 1.96 6.39
N ASN A 45 9.15 2.45 6.15
CA ASN A 45 9.39 3.49 5.14
C ASN A 45 9.00 3.03 3.72
N VAL A 46 9.34 1.80 3.33
CA VAL A 46 8.95 1.21 2.04
C VAL A 46 7.42 1.17 1.90
N ASN A 47 6.70 0.78 2.96
CA ASN A 47 5.24 0.79 2.95
C ASN A 47 4.68 2.21 2.79
N PHE A 48 5.26 3.20 3.49
CA PHE A 48 4.86 4.60 3.35
C PHE A 48 5.09 5.13 1.93
N ILE A 49 6.24 4.79 1.33
CA ILE A 49 6.56 5.15 -0.06
C ILE A 49 5.55 4.52 -1.03
N LEU A 50 5.28 3.22 -0.90
CA LEU A 50 4.34 2.51 -1.77
C LEU A 50 2.91 3.10 -1.69
N VAL A 51 2.46 3.43 -0.48
CA VAL A 51 1.16 4.11 -0.29
C VAL A 51 1.20 5.51 -0.88
N GLY A 52 2.29 6.25 -0.70
CA GLY A 52 2.49 7.58 -1.28
C GLY A 52 2.43 7.57 -2.81
N GLU A 53 3.14 6.65 -3.46
CA GLU A 53 3.12 6.47 -4.92
C GLU A 53 1.73 6.12 -5.43
N LYS A 54 1.02 5.21 -4.74
CA LYS A 54 -0.38 4.89 -5.05
C LYS A 54 -1.25 6.14 -5.02
N LEU A 55 -1.16 6.91 -3.94
CA LEU A 55 -1.95 8.13 -3.76
C LEU A 55 -1.60 9.20 -4.80
N GLN A 56 -0.32 9.36 -5.13
CA GLN A 56 0.11 10.29 -6.15
C GLN A 56 -0.49 9.95 -7.52
N TRP A 57 -0.58 8.65 -7.85
CA TRP A 57 -1.28 8.21 -9.06
C TRP A 57 -2.75 8.62 -9.02
N PHE A 58 -3.45 8.39 -7.91
CA PHE A 58 -4.86 8.80 -7.81
C PHE A 58 -4.99 10.32 -7.98
N GLN A 59 -4.13 11.10 -7.33
CA GLN A 59 -4.15 12.56 -7.42
C GLN A 59 -3.98 13.05 -8.85
N SER A 60 -3.08 12.47 -9.65
CA SER A 60 -2.86 12.89 -11.04
C SER A 60 -4.00 12.51 -11.99
N HIS A 61 -4.82 11.52 -11.63
CA HIS A 61 -5.96 11.05 -12.42
C HIS A 61 -7.31 11.63 -11.93
N LEU A 62 -7.29 12.55 -10.96
CA LEU A 62 -8.48 13.29 -10.55
C LEU A 62 -8.73 14.48 -11.47
N ASP A 63 -9.99 14.69 -11.81
CA ASP A 63 -10.45 15.86 -12.53
C ASP A 63 -10.34 17.10 -11.63
N PRO A 64 -9.67 18.18 -12.07
CA PRO A 64 -9.49 19.38 -11.25
C PRO A 64 -10.80 20.13 -10.99
N ASN A 65 -11.79 19.99 -11.87
CA ASN A 65 -13.03 20.77 -11.84
C ASN A 65 -14.16 20.12 -11.03
N LYS A 66 -14.03 18.84 -10.71
CA LYS A 66 -15.09 18.09 -10.02
C LYS A 66 -15.11 18.42 -8.52
N ILE A 67 -16.26 18.37 -7.85
CA ILE A 67 -16.36 18.71 -6.42
C ILE A 67 -16.58 17.46 -5.55
N GLU A 68 -17.17 16.42 -6.13
CA GLU A 68 -17.44 15.13 -5.49
C GLU A 68 -17.45 14.02 -6.53
N TYR A 69 -17.04 12.82 -6.09
CA TYR A 69 -17.08 11.62 -6.90
C TYR A 69 -18.21 10.71 -6.44
N THR A 70 -18.89 10.09 -7.39
CA THR A 70 -19.83 9.00 -7.09
C THR A 70 -19.07 7.70 -6.87
N LYS A 71 -19.73 6.70 -6.27
CA LYS A 71 -19.12 5.37 -6.07
C LYS A 71 -18.75 4.70 -7.39
N LYS A 72 -19.56 4.90 -8.44
CA LYS A 72 -19.31 4.41 -9.79
C LYS A 72 -17.99 4.95 -10.35
N GLU A 73 -17.83 6.27 -10.31
CA GLU A 73 -16.61 6.93 -10.81
C GLU A 73 -15.38 6.57 -9.98
N ALA A 74 -15.56 6.37 -8.67
CA ALA A 74 -14.49 5.86 -7.82
C ALA A 74 -14.07 4.43 -8.22
N GLY A 75 -15.03 3.59 -8.60
CA GLY A 75 -14.78 2.27 -9.19
C GLY A 75 -14.04 2.35 -10.52
N GLU A 76 -14.45 3.24 -11.42
CA GLU A 76 -13.76 3.48 -12.70
C GLU A 76 -12.30 3.93 -12.49
N LEU A 77 -12.06 4.81 -11.52
CA LEU A 77 -10.69 5.20 -11.15
C LEU A 77 -9.85 4.04 -10.64
N ILE A 78 -10.45 3.11 -9.89
CA ILE A 78 -9.77 1.90 -9.42
C ILE A 78 -9.45 0.96 -10.58
N GLU A 79 -10.37 0.77 -11.53
CA GLU A 79 -10.12 -0.04 -12.73
C GLU A 79 -8.99 0.55 -13.58
N ASN A 80 -9.00 1.87 -13.76
CA ASN A 80 -7.92 2.58 -14.43
C ASN A 80 -6.57 2.41 -13.71
N TYR A 81 -6.59 2.41 -12.36
CA TYR A 81 -5.39 2.16 -11.57
C TYR A 81 -4.84 0.74 -11.81
N MET A 82 -5.68 -0.28 -11.87
CA MET A 82 -5.25 -1.65 -12.17
C MET A 82 -4.68 -1.78 -13.59
N CYS A 83 -5.24 -1.02 -14.55
CA CYS A 83 -4.78 -1.00 -15.94
C CYS A 83 -3.47 -0.22 -16.18
N ARG A 84 -2.87 0.40 -15.16
CA ARG A 84 -1.66 1.25 -15.29
C ARG A 84 -0.46 0.55 -15.94
N PHE A 85 -0.37 -0.77 -15.83
CA PHE A 85 0.73 -1.57 -16.39
C PHE A 85 0.43 -2.16 -17.78
N ASN A 86 -0.76 -1.93 -18.35
CA ASN A 86 -1.13 -2.54 -19.63
C ASN A 86 -0.16 -2.14 -20.76
N THR A 87 0.28 -0.89 -20.79
CA THR A 87 1.26 -0.40 -21.77
C THR A 87 2.63 -1.07 -21.60
N GLU A 88 3.08 -1.29 -20.36
CA GLU A 88 4.33 -2.00 -20.08
C GLU A 88 4.24 -3.48 -20.48
N LEU A 89 3.11 -4.13 -20.20
CA LEU A 89 2.87 -5.52 -20.59
C LEU A 89 2.81 -5.68 -22.11
N GLU A 90 2.11 -4.79 -22.81
CA GLU A 90 2.04 -4.77 -24.27
C GLU A 90 3.43 -4.58 -24.89
N GLN A 91 4.25 -3.69 -24.33
CA GLN A 91 5.63 -3.49 -24.78
C GLN A 91 6.48 -4.76 -24.60
N ILE A 92 6.37 -5.44 -23.45
CA ILE A 92 7.07 -6.71 -23.18
C ILE A 92 6.61 -7.79 -24.16
N GLU A 93 5.30 -7.88 -24.42
CA GLU A 93 4.73 -8.84 -25.36
C GLU A 93 5.23 -8.58 -26.79
N LEU A 94 5.21 -7.32 -27.23
CA LEU A 94 5.72 -6.94 -28.56
C LEU A 94 7.20 -7.29 -28.71
N GLN A 95 8.03 -6.95 -27.72
CA GLN A 95 9.46 -7.25 -27.75
C GLN A 95 9.74 -8.76 -27.79
N ASN A 96 8.93 -9.56 -27.10
CA ASN A 96 9.02 -11.02 -27.12
C ASN A 96 8.40 -11.63 -28.40
N SER A 97 7.46 -10.95 -29.05
CA SER A 97 6.84 -11.40 -30.30
C SER A 97 7.79 -11.32 -31.50
N ILE A 98 8.83 -10.46 -31.42
CA ILE A 98 9.87 -10.34 -32.43
C ILE A 98 10.73 -11.62 -32.40
N LYS A 99 10.42 -12.54 -33.31
CA LYS A 99 11.08 -13.85 -33.43
C LYS A 99 12.57 -13.68 -33.72
N GLY A 100 13.40 -13.89 -32.72
CA GLY A 100 14.86 -13.98 -32.81
C GLY A 100 15.40 -15.26 -32.16
N ARG A 101 16.71 -15.50 -32.28
CA ARG A 101 17.39 -16.62 -31.58
C ARG A 101 17.56 -16.40 -30.07
N GLN A 102 16.99 -15.32 -29.53
CA GLN A 102 17.12 -14.92 -28.13
C GLN A 102 15.96 -15.49 -27.31
N GLY A 103 16.23 -15.88 -26.07
CA GLY A 103 15.19 -16.33 -25.13
C GLY A 103 14.25 -15.21 -24.69
N ARG A 104 13.14 -15.57 -24.04
CA ARG A 104 12.12 -14.63 -23.55
C ARG A 104 12.74 -13.59 -22.61
N GLN A 105 12.62 -12.32 -22.97
CA GLN A 105 13.14 -11.20 -22.21
C GLN A 105 12.07 -10.72 -21.20
N HIS A 106 12.52 -10.07 -20.12
CA HIS A 106 11.66 -9.47 -19.09
C HIS A 106 10.67 -10.41 -18.37
N CYS A 107 10.89 -11.72 -18.41
CA CYS A 107 10.02 -12.73 -17.77
C CYS A 107 9.76 -12.45 -16.27
N SER A 108 10.80 -12.10 -15.51
CA SER A 108 10.66 -11.81 -14.07
C SER A 108 9.77 -10.59 -13.81
N ARG A 109 9.96 -9.50 -14.56
CA ARG A 109 9.17 -8.28 -14.43
C ARG A 109 7.70 -8.53 -14.81
N GLU A 110 7.48 -9.22 -15.92
CA GLU A 110 6.14 -9.58 -16.39
C GLU A 110 5.38 -10.42 -15.34
N THR A 111 6.05 -11.41 -14.74
CA THR A 111 5.46 -12.21 -13.66
C THR A 111 5.11 -11.37 -12.43
N VAL A 112 6.00 -10.46 -12.01
CA VAL A 112 5.75 -9.57 -10.85
C VAL A 112 4.55 -8.66 -11.11
N ILE A 113 4.44 -8.08 -12.32
CA ILE A 113 3.31 -7.23 -12.69
C ILE A 113 2.01 -8.04 -12.66
N LYS A 114 1.97 -9.19 -13.33
CA LYS A 114 0.78 -10.05 -13.38
C LYS A 114 0.31 -10.47 -11.99
N GLN A 115 1.24 -10.89 -11.12
CA GLN A 115 0.93 -11.21 -9.73
C GLN A 115 0.43 -10.01 -8.93
N THR A 116 0.95 -8.81 -9.21
CA THR A 116 0.51 -7.58 -8.54
C THR A 116 -0.92 -7.23 -8.95
N ILE A 117 -1.23 -7.26 -10.25
CA ILE A 117 -2.59 -7.00 -10.78
C ILE A 117 -3.57 -8.04 -10.22
N GLU A 118 -3.20 -9.32 -10.23
CA GLU A 118 -4.03 -10.39 -9.69
C GLU A 118 -4.36 -10.18 -8.21
N ARG A 119 -3.36 -9.80 -7.40
CA ARG A 119 -3.57 -9.49 -5.98
C ARG A 119 -4.48 -8.27 -5.79
N GLU A 120 -4.25 -7.20 -6.56
CA GLU A 120 -5.08 -5.99 -6.50
C GLU A 120 -6.54 -6.29 -6.87
N ARG A 121 -6.75 -7.11 -7.90
CA ARG A 121 -8.09 -7.53 -8.34
C ARG A 121 -8.81 -8.40 -7.30
N GLN A 122 -8.11 -9.37 -6.73
CA GLN A 122 -8.66 -10.20 -5.64
C GLN A 122 -9.06 -9.36 -4.43
N LEU A 123 -8.26 -8.34 -4.09
CA LEU A 123 -8.60 -7.40 -3.02
C LEU A 123 -9.83 -6.57 -3.36
N TYR A 124 -9.95 -6.06 -4.59
CA TYR A 124 -11.08 -5.26 -5.02
C TYR A 124 -12.40 -6.03 -5.08
N GLU A 125 -12.37 -7.27 -5.56
CA GLU A 125 -13.56 -8.14 -5.64
C GLU A 125 -13.98 -8.68 -4.26
N GLY A 126 -13.02 -8.92 -3.36
CA GLY A 126 -13.29 -9.47 -2.03
C GLY A 126 -13.56 -8.41 -0.96
N TYR A 127 -12.49 -7.86 -0.39
CA TYR A 127 -12.55 -7.00 0.80
C TYR A 127 -12.70 -5.50 0.48
N GLY A 128 -12.39 -5.11 -0.75
CA GLY A 128 -12.31 -3.74 -1.22
C GLY A 128 -10.89 -3.18 -1.20
N MET A 129 -10.57 -2.40 -2.22
CA MET A 129 -9.29 -1.69 -2.33
C MET A 129 -9.34 -0.41 -1.50
N GLU A 130 -8.29 -0.17 -0.72
CA GLU A 130 -8.17 1.05 0.08
C GLU A 130 -7.71 2.23 -0.79
N ILE A 131 -8.54 3.26 -0.90
CA ILE A 131 -8.31 4.48 -1.68
C ILE A 131 -8.60 5.72 -0.83
N PRO A 132 -8.10 6.90 -1.18
CA PRO A 132 -8.45 8.13 -0.47
C PRO A 132 -9.95 8.42 -0.64
N ASP A 133 -10.58 8.99 0.40
CA ASP A 133 -12.00 9.33 0.40
C ASP A 133 -12.28 10.51 -0.53
N ILE A 134 -12.57 10.18 -1.79
CA ILE A 134 -12.91 11.14 -2.85
C ILE A 134 -14.41 11.47 -2.93
N MET A 135 -15.25 10.76 -2.17
CA MET A 135 -16.69 11.04 -2.07
C MET A 135 -16.96 12.27 -1.20
N ASN A 136 -16.10 12.55 -0.22
CA ASN A 136 -16.26 13.70 0.66
C ASN A 136 -15.53 14.93 0.12
N ARG A 137 -16.26 16.02 -0.09
CA ARG A 137 -15.73 17.31 -0.57
C ARG A 137 -14.56 17.83 0.26
N LYS A 138 -14.61 17.68 1.60
CA LYS A 138 -13.55 18.16 2.51
C LYS A 138 -12.25 17.36 2.32
N HIS A 139 -12.38 16.05 2.24
CA HIS A 139 -11.25 15.14 2.07
C HIS A 139 -10.65 15.26 0.66
N LEU A 140 -11.50 15.39 -0.36
CA LEU A 140 -11.07 15.62 -1.74
C LEU A 140 -10.26 16.92 -1.87
N LYS A 141 -10.69 18.01 -1.22
CA LYS A 141 -9.93 19.27 -1.22
C LYS A 141 -8.54 19.10 -0.60
N PHE A 142 -8.47 18.46 0.57
CA PHE A 142 -7.18 18.17 1.22
C PHE A 142 -6.29 17.28 0.35
N PHE A 143 -6.88 16.26 -0.27
CA PHE A 143 -6.16 15.33 -1.13
C PHE A 143 -5.63 16.01 -2.41
N ARG A 144 -6.33 17.02 -2.94
CA ARG A 144 -5.84 17.82 -4.08
C ARG A 144 -4.67 18.72 -3.71
N GLU A 145 -4.75 19.37 -2.55
CA GLU A 145 -3.71 20.28 -2.05
C GLU A 145 -2.49 19.54 -1.49
N TRP A 146 -2.56 18.22 -1.36
CA TRP A 146 -1.46 17.41 -0.87
C TRP A 146 -0.27 17.47 -1.84
N ASP A 147 0.92 17.72 -1.30
CA ASP A 147 2.17 17.96 -2.01
C ASP A 147 3.03 16.71 -2.18
N GLY A 148 2.49 15.53 -1.88
CA GLY A 148 3.25 14.28 -1.86
C GLY A 148 4.06 14.06 -0.58
N ASP A 149 3.94 14.93 0.43
CA ASP A 149 4.65 14.75 1.70
C ASP A 149 4.13 13.53 2.46
N LEU A 150 4.99 12.53 2.63
CA LEU A 150 4.69 11.27 3.32
C LEU A 150 4.28 11.48 4.78
N ARG A 151 4.69 12.60 5.41
CA ARG A 151 4.32 12.93 6.80
C ARG A 151 2.84 13.27 6.95
N LYS A 152 2.20 13.73 5.87
CA LYS A 152 0.79 14.11 5.84
C LYS A 152 -0.12 12.92 5.52
N LEU A 153 0.43 11.76 5.15
CA LEU A 153 -0.34 10.55 4.85
C LEU A 153 -1.31 10.14 5.97
N PRO A 154 -0.94 10.16 7.27
CA PRO A 154 -1.89 9.80 8.34
C PRO A 154 -3.11 10.72 8.43
N ASN A 155 -3.04 11.93 7.87
CA ASN A 155 -4.15 12.88 7.85
C ASN A 155 -5.11 12.62 6.68
N ILE A 156 -4.67 11.90 5.64
CA ILE A 156 -5.53 11.53 4.51
C ILE A 156 -6.47 10.43 4.97
N LYS A 157 -7.78 10.67 4.82
CA LYS A 157 -8.79 9.68 5.15
C LYS A 157 -8.87 8.65 4.02
N MET A 158 -8.60 7.40 4.36
CA MET A 158 -8.70 6.26 3.47
C MET A 158 -10.05 5.56 3.65
N LYS A 159 -10.59 5.02 2.56
CA LYS A 159 -11.82 4.26 2.53
C LYS A 159 -11.66 3.04 1.62
N LYS A 160 -12.30 1.94 2.00
CA LYS A 160 -12.32 0.71 1.20
C LYS A 160 -13.49 0.76 0.25
N LEU A 161 -13.22 0.45 -1.02
CA LEU A 161 -14.25 0.30 -2.05
C LEU A 161 -14.11 -1.05 -2.71
N SER A 162 -15.22 -1.78 -2.75
CA SER A 162 -15.31 -3.06 -3.47
C SER A 162 -16.02 -2.88 -4.82
N ALA A 163 -15.87 -3.87 -5.70
CA ALA A 163 -16.61 -3.91 -6.97
C ALA A 163 -18.14 -3.83 -6.77
N ARG A 164 -18.64 -4.39 -5.67
CA ARG A 164 -20.07 -4.35 -5.31
C ARG A 164 -20.54 -2.94 -4.96
N ASP A 165 -19.69 -2.15 -4.30
CA ASP A 165 -20.01 -0.78 -3.93
C ASP A 165 -20.08 0.15 -5.15
N ALA A 166 -19.30 -0.13 -6.18
CA ALA A 166 -19.31 0.62 -7.43
C ALA A 166 -20.52 0.27 -8.30
N ALA A 167 -20.97 -0.99 -8.29
CA ALA A 167 -22.13 -1.43 -9.05
C ALA A 167 -23.46 -0.92 -8.47
N CYS A 168 -23.53 -0.72 -7.15
CA CYS A 168 -24.77 -0.43 -6.47
C CYS A 168 -25.09 1.08 -6.43
N ASP A 169 -26.03 1.52 -7.28
CA ASP A 169 -26.69 2.81 -7.12
C ASP A 169 -27.55 2.80 -5.85
N PRO A 170 -27.69 3.92 -5.12
CA PRO A 170 -28.58 4.02 -3.97
C PRO A 170 -30.06 3.70 -4.27
N SER A 171 -30.47 3.60 -5.53
CA SER A 171 -31.85 3.25 -5.91
C SER A 171 -32.13 1.74 -5.90
N GLU A 172 -31.17 0.88 -6.23
CA GLU A 172 -31.41 -0.57 -6.29
C GLU A 172 -31.47 -1.24 -4.91
N VAL A 173 -30.83 -0.67 -3.88
CA VAL A 173 -30.90 -1.22 -2.51
C VAL A 173 -32.29 -1.04 -1.88
N ALA A 174 -33.01 0.03 -2.24
CA ALA A 174 -34.36 0.26 -1.75
C ALA A 174 -35.37 -0.69 -2.42
N ASP A 175 -35.15 -1.01 -3.69
CA ASP A 175 -36.02 -1.91 -4.45
C ASP A 175 -35.82 -3.37 -4.00
N LEU A 176 -34.60 -3.79 -3.66
CA LEU A 176 -34.33 -5.15 -3.16
C LEU A 176 -34.85 -5.37 -1.73
N GLU A 177 -34.76 -4.37 -0.85
CA GLU A 177 -35.35 -4.45 0.50
C GLU A 177 -36.88 -4.44 0.45
N ALA A 178 -37.49 -3.73 -0.52
CA ALA A 178 -38.95 -3.72 -0.70
C ALA A 178 -39.50 -5.03 -1.29
N GLU A 179 -38.77 -5.68 -2.22
CA GLU A 179 -39.18 -6.97 -2.79
C GLU A 179 -39.00 -8.14 -1.81
N GLU A 180 -38.02 -8.08 -0.90
CA GLU A 180 -37.84 -9.09 0.15
C GLU A 180 -38.95 -9.02 1.21
N GLU A 181 -39.45 -7.81 1.53
CA GLU A 181 -40.57 -7.62 2.45
C GLU A 181 -41.93 -8.01 1.83
N LEU A 182 -42.12 -7.80 0.52
CA LEU A 182 -43.33 -8.25 -0.19
C LEU A 182 -43.43 -9.78 -0.27
N ASN A 183 -42.30 -10.47 -0.53
CA ASN A 183 -42.26 -11.93 -0.58
C ASN A 183 -42.52 -12.59 0.78
N LYS A 184 -42.14 -11.95 1.91
CA LYS A 184 -42.43 -12.46 3.26
C LYS A 184 -43.90 -12.34 3.65
N VAL A 185 -44.65 -11.39 3.06
CA VAL A 185 -46.08 -11.21 3.34
C VAL A 185 -46.94 -12.22 2.56
N GLU A 186 -46.49 -12.65 1.37
CA GLU A 186 -47.21 -13.60 0.52
C GLU A 186 -47.05 -15.07 0.97
N GLU A 187 -45.97 -15.42 1.69
CA GLU A 187 -45.74 -16.76 2.22
C GLU A 187 -46.52 -17.06 3.53
N VAL A 188 -47.16 -16.04 4.13
CA VAL A 188 -47.86 -16.15 5.43
C VAL A 188 -49.40 -15.99 5.28
N ALA A 189 -49.90 -15.78 4.07
CA ALA A 189 -51.34 -15.59 3.76
C ALA A 189 -52.03 -16.87 3.26
#